data_AF-A0A6A4HSF5-F1
#
_entry.id   AF-A0A6A4HSF5-F1
#
_cell.length_a   1.000
_cell.length_b   1.000
_cell.length_c   1.000
_cell.angle_alpha   90.00
_cell.angle_beta   90.00
_cell.angle_gamma   90.00
#
_symmetry.space_group_name_H-M   'P 1'
#
loop_
_entity.id
_entity.type
_entity.pdbx_description
1 polymer ?
#
loop_
_entity_poly.entity_id
_entity_poly.type
_entity_poly.pdbx_seq_one_letter_code
_entity_poly.pdbx_strand_id
1 'polypeptide(L)'
;MPAAHNAPQVADAILGNEMFTHYDRPRIANLCEKAGLMQRALEQYEDLADIKRVIVHATTFPVEWLTNYFSCLTTEQSMACLQEMLRVNIRQNLQVVIQIATKYSDILGPVKLIEMLESYKTFEGVYYYLGSIANLSTDPEVHFKYIQAATRTGQIREVERIC
;
A
#
# COMPACT_ATOMS: atom_id res chain seq x y z
N MET A 1 -20.78 33.99 19.08
CA MET A 1 -19.48 33.32 19.31
C MET A 1 -19.19 32.43 18.12
N PRO A 2 -18.31 32.83 17.18
CA PRO A 2 -18.13 32.12 15.92
C PRO A 2 -16.99 31.08 15.97
N ALA A 3 -17.37 29.87 15.54
CA ALA A 3 -16.65 28.91 14.69
C ALA A 3 -15.18 28.52 14.98
N ALA A 4 -15.03 27.30 15.50
CA ALA A 4 -13.85 26.44 15.42
C ALA A 4 -13.58 25.98 13.97
N HIS A 5 -12.97 26.83 13.13
CA HIS A 5 -12.59 26.50 11.75
C HIS A 5 -11.09 26.58 11.47
N ASN A 6 -10.24 26.71 12.51
CA ASN A 6 -8.79 26.91 12.34
C ASN A 6 -7.91 25.83 13.00
N ALA A 7 -8.51 24.73 13.47
CA ALA A 7 -7.78 23.72 14.26
C ALA A 7 -6.85 22.77 13.46
N PRO A 8 -7.18 22.27 12.25
CA PRO A 8 -6.35 21.25 11.60
C PRO A 8 -5.04 21.82 11.03
N GLN A 9 -5.07 23.01 10.42
CA GLN A 9 -3.86 23.67 9.90
C GLN A 9 -2.88 24.08 11.00
N VAL A 10 -3.40 24.51 12.15
CA VAL A 10 -2.56 24.90 13.30
C VAL A 10 -1.96 23.65 13.96
N ALA A 11 -2.71 22.54 14.04
CA ALA A 11 -2.18 21.26 14.51
C ALA A 11 -1.08 20.71 13.60
N ASP A 12 -1.26 20.79 12.27
CA ASP A 12 -0.21 20.42 11.30
C ASP A 12 1.05 21.30 11.43
N ALA A 13 0.87 22.61 11.63
CA ALA A 13 1.99 23.55 11.80
C ALA A 13 2.77 23.31 13.12
N ILE A 14 2.09 22.89 14.19
CA ILE A 14 2.72 22.58 15.48
C ILE A 14 3.48 21.25 15.42
N LEU A 15 2.89 20.22 14.78
CA LEU A 15 3.53 18.91 14.61
C LEU A 15 4.71 18.96 13.63
N GLY A 16 4.69 19.86 12.65
CA GLY A 16 5.80 20.08 11.72
C GLY A 16 7.03 20.76 12.32
N ASN A 17 6.96 21.25 13.56
CA ASN A 17 8.05 22.01 14.20
C ASN A 17 8.97 21.15 15.10
N GLU A 18 8.83 19.82 15.06
CA GLU A 18 9.64 18.82 15.78
C GLU A 18 9.90 19.12 17.29
N MET A 19 9.04 19.93 17.93
CA MET A 19 9.27 20.43 19.30
C MET A 19 9.09 19.39 20.41
N PHE A 20 8.65 18.17 20.11
CA PHE A 20 8.33 17.16 21.13
C PHE A 20 9.15 15.88 20.93
N THR A 21 10.13 15.67 21.80
CA THR A 21 10.98 14.47 21.82
C THR A 21 10.48 13.38 22.78
N HIS A 22 9.55 13.69 23.69
CA HIS A 22 8.88 12.72 24.59
C HIS A 22 7.37 13.01 24.65
N TYR A 23 6.60 12.34 23.82
CA TYR A 23 5.13 12.33 23.91
C TYR A 23 4.60 10.92 23.70
N ASP A 24 3.41 10.66 24.23
CA ASP A 24 2.69 9.40 24.06
C ASP A 24 2.20 9.30 22.60
N ARG A 25 3.05 8.72 21.74
CA ARG A 25 2.82 8.54 20.29
C ARG A 25 1.47 7.86 20.01
N PRO A 26 1.09 6.75 20.67
CA PRO A 26 -0.24 6.16 20.52
C PRO A 26 -1.39 7.13 20.81
N ARG A 27 -1.26 7.93 21.88
CA ARG A 27 -2.30 8.90 22.24
C ARG A 27 -2.44 10.01 21.21
N ILE A 28 -1.34 10.52 20.67
CA ILE A 28 -1.37 11.54 19.60
C ILE A 28 -1.95 10.94 18.32
N ALA A 29 -1.52 9.74 17.93
CA ALA A 29 -2.02 9.06 16.75
C ALA A 29 -3.55 8.87 16.80
N ASN A 30 -4.08 8.45 17.96
CA ASN A 30 -5.53 8.29 18.16
C ASN A 30 -6.29 9.62 18.02
N LEU A 31 -5.72 10.73 18.52
CA LEU A 31 -6.31 12.06 18.37
C LEU A 31 -6.27 12.54 16.91
N CYS A 32 -5.15 12.34 16.21
CA CYS A 32 -5.03 12.64 14.78
C CYS A 32 -6.08 11.88 13.97
N GLU A 33 -6.27 10.60 14.27
CA GLU A 33 -7.24 9.77 13.58
C GLU A 33 -8.69 10.23 13.84
N LYS A 34 -9.04 10.55 15.09
CA LYS A 34 -10.36 11.12 15.44
C LYS A 34 -10.61 12.48 14.77
N ALA A 35 -9.55 13.23 14.47
CA ALA A 35 -9.61 14.48 13.75
C ALA A 35 -9.61 14.31 12.21
N GLY A 36 -9.53 13.08 11.70
CA GLY A 36 -9.47 12.77 10.26
C GLY A 36 -8.08 12.96 9.64
N LEU A 37 -7.04 13.22 10.44
CA LEU A 37 -5.66 13.39 10.01
C LEU A 37 -4.96 12.01 9.90
N MET A 38 -5.44 11.18 8.97
CA MET A 38 -5.00 9.78 8.82
C MET A 38 -3.50 9.66 8.54
N GLN A 39 -2.94 10.57 7.73
CA GLN A 39 -1.50 10.60 7.42
C GLN A 39 -0.65 10.77 8.68
N ARG A 40 -1.01 11.74 9.53
CA ARG A 40 -0.32 11.99 10.80
C ARG A 40 -0.47 10.86 11.79
N ALA A 41 -1.65 10.22 11.81
CA ALA A 41 -1.85 9.05 12.64
C ALA A 41 -0.90 7.91 12.23
N LEU A 42 -0.80 7.64 10.93
CA LEU A 42 0.05 6.56 10.38
C LEU A 42 1.56 6.80 10.61
N GLU A 43 2.01 8.06 10.59
CA GLU A 43 3.40 8.44 10.92
C GLU A 43 3.77 8.19 12.40
N GLN A 44 2.77 8.06 13.28
CA GLN A 44 2.97 7.90 14.72
C GLN A 44 2.67 6.50 15.25
N TYR A 45 1.95 5.67 14.48
CA TYR A 45 1.67 4.30 14.88
C TYR A 45 2.91 3.41 14.67
N GLU A 46 3.24 2.66 15.71
CA GLU A 46 4.31 1.64 15.70
C GLU A 46 3.71 0.22 15.72
N ASP A 47 2.50 0.06 16.29
CA ASP A 47 1.82 -1.22 16.35
C ASP A 47 1.17 -1.58 15.00
N LEU A 48 1.39 -2.82 14.56
CA LEU A 48 0.90 -3.29 13.26
C LEU A 48 -0.63 -3.30 13.17
N ALA A 49 -1.34 -3.55 14.27
CA ALA A 49 -2.81 -3.56 14.25
C ALA A 49 -3.36 -2.15 13.99
N ASP A 50 -2.74 -1.13 14.57
CA ASP A 50 -3.13 0.27 14.32
C ASP A 50 -2.74 0.74 12.91
N ILE A 51 -1.54 0.38 12.44
CA ILE A 51 -1.11 0.66 11.05
C ILE A 51 -2.13 0.06 10.07
N LYS A 52 -2.46 -1.22 10.24
CA LYS A 52 -3.45 -1.93 9.41
C LYS A 52 -4.81 -1.25 9.40
N ARG A 53 -5.26 -0.77 10.55
CA ARG A 53 -6.56 -0.11 10.71
C ARG A 53 -6.65 1.20 9.95
N VAL A 54 -5.54 1.94 9.84
CA VAL A 54 -5.51 3.23 9.14
C VAL A 54 -5.17 3.09 7.66
N ILE A 55 -4.26 2.17 7.31
CA ILE A 55 -3.73 2.03 5.93
C ILE A 55 -4.78 1.55 4.92
N VAL A 56 -5.86 0.90 5.39
CA VAL A 56 -6.99 0.45 4.55
C VAL A 56 -7.79 1.61 3.96
N HIS A 57 -7.68 2.81 4.54
CA HIS A 57 -8.23 4.05 4.00
C HIS A 57 -7.33 4.64 2.91
N ALA A 58 -6.78 3.79 2.03
CA ALA A 58 -5.71 4.12 1.09
C ALA A 58 -6.05 5.33 0.18
N THR A 59 -7.33 5.52 -0.15
CA THR A 59 -7.83 6.64 -0.97
C THR A 59 -7.74 8.00 -0.30
N THR A 60 -7.53 8.05 1.02
CA THR A 60 -7.37 9.31 1.78
C THR A 60 -5.94 9.83 1.74
N PHE A 61 -4.99 9.01 1.28
CA PHE A 61 -3.58 9.39 1.19
C PHE A 61 -3.21 9.74 -0.26
N PRO A 62 -2.26 10.66 -0.46
CA PRO A 62 -1.56 10.78 -1.73
C PRO A 62 -0.84 9.46 -2.04
N VAL A 63 -1.07 8.92 -3.24
CA VAL A 63 -0.53 7.60 -3.65
C VAL A 63 0.98 7.53 -3.52
N GLU A 64 1.69 8.58 -3.94
CA GLU A 64 3.15 8.65 -3.84
C GLU A 64 3.63 8.62 -2.39
N TRP A 65 2.98 9.38 -1.51
CA TRP A 65 3.30 9.40 -0.08
C TRP A 65 3.08 8.03 0.55
N LEU A 66 1.91 7.41 0.30
CA LEU A 66 1.61 6.10 0.84
C LEU A 66 2.59 5.05 0.32
N THR A 67 2.96 5.12 -0.96
CA THR A 67 3.96 4.23 -1.53
C THR A 67 5.31 4.40 -0.84
N ASN A 68 5.74 5.64 -0.58
CA ASN A 68 7.01 5.90 0.11
C ASN A 68 6.98 5.47 1.59
N TYR A 69 5.83 5.55 2.27
CA TYR A 69 5.67 5.13 3.66
C TYR A 69 6.05 3.64 3.86
N PHE A 70 5.83 2.77 2.86
CA PHE A 70 6.23 1.37 2.95
C PHE A 70 7.74 1.15 3.07
N SER A 71 8.59 2.15 2.75
CA SER A 71 10.02 2.06 3.05
C SER A 71 10.35 2.10 4.55
N CYS A 72 9.43 2.60 5.37
CA CYS A 72 9.55 2.62 6.83
C CYS A 72 9.08 1.31 7.48
N LEU A 73 8.43 0.42 6.73
CA LEU A 73 7.90 -0.84 7.23
C LEU A 73 8.89 -1.98 6.99
N THR A 74 8.88 -2.97 7.88
CA THR A 74 9.56 -4.24 7.61
C THR A 74 8.87 -5.01 6.49
N THR A 75 9.56 -6.00 5.90
CA THR A 75 8.99 -6.89 4.86
C THR A 75 7.71 -7.58 5.35
N GLU A 76 7.70 -8.03 6.60
CA GLU A 76 6.53 -8.70 7.20
C GLU A 76 5.36 -7.73 7.40
N GLN A 77 5.62 -6.54 7.94
CA GLN A 77 4.59 -5.51 8.10
C GLN A 77 4.02 -5.07 6.75
N SER A 78 4.88 -4.90 5.74
CA SER A 78 4.50 -4.52 4.38
C SER A 78 3.54 -5.55 3.78
N MET A 79 3.92 -6.83 3.77
CA MET A 79 3.05 -7.91 3.27
C MET A 79 1.73 -7.98 4.04
N ALA A 80 1.78 -7.85 5.37
CA ALA A 80 0.60 -7.87 6.21
C ALA A 80 -0.34 -6.67 5.94
N CYS A 81 0.20 -5.50 5.63
CA CYS A 81 -0.58 -4.31 5.26
C CYS A 81 -1.21 -4.46 3.88
N LEU A 82 -0.46 -4.93 2.86
CA LEU A 82 -1.01 -5.16 1.52
C LEU A 82 -2.16 -6.17 1.55
N GLN A 83 -2.01 -7.25 2.31
CA GLN A 83 -3.09 -8.21 2.54
C GLN A 83 -4.31 -7.56 3.19
N GLU A 84 -4.11 -6.75 4.22
CA GLU A 84 -5.21 -6.08 4.90
C GLU A 84 -5.95 -5.08 3.98
N MET A 85 -5.22 -4.33 3.17
CA MET A 85 -5.78 -3.41 2.17
C MET A 85 -6.67 -4.16 1.16
N LEU A 86 -6.20 -5.29 0.64
CA LEU A 86 -7.00 -6.14 -0.25
C LEU A 86 -8.21 -6.75 0.47
N ARG A 87 -8.03 -7.25 1.69
CA ARG A 87 -9.09 -7.85 2.52
C ARG A 87 -10.26 -6.91 2.75
N VAL A 88 -9.98 -5.65 3.03
CA VAL A 88 -11.03 -4.65 3.34
C VAL A 88 -11.74 -4.20 2.07
N ASN A 89 -11.01 -3.83 1.01
CA ASN A 89 -11.63 -3.39 -0.23
C ASN A 89 -10.71 -3.55 -1.44
N ILE A 90 -10.75 -4.73 -2.06
CA ILE A 90 -9.99 -5.02 -3.28
C ILE A 90 -10.21 -3.95 -4.36
N ARG A 91 -11.46 -3.59 -4.67
CA ARG A 91 -11.75 -2.70 -5.81
C ARG A 91 -11.11 -1.31 -5.66
N GLN A 92 -11.09 -0.78 -4.44
CA GLN A 92 -10.51 0.53 -4.17
C GLN A 92 -8.99 0.46 -4.02
N ASN A 93 -8.47 -0.59 -3.39
CA ASN A 93 -7.07 -0.65 -2.97
C ASN A 93 -6.16 -1.36 -3.97
N LEU A 94 -6.71 -2.10 -4.94
CA LEU A 94 -5.90 -2.93 -5.84
C LEU A 94 -4.84 -2.13 -6.60
N GLN A 95 -5.20 -0.97 -7.15
CA GLN A 95 -4.26 -0.16 -7.94
C GLN A 95 -3.07 0.34 -7.11
N VAL A 96 -3.31 0.82 -5.89
CA VAL A 96 -2.22 1.27 -5.00
C VAL A 96 -1.39 0.09 -4.49
N VAL A 97 -2.02 -1.04 -4.19
CA VAL A 97 -1.32 -2.28 -3.82
C VAL A 97 -0.37 -2.73 -4.93
N ILE A 98 -0.80 -2.68 -6.19
CA ILE A 98 0.07 -3.01 -7.34
C ILE A 98 1.26 -2.05 -7.41
N GLN A 99 1.04 -0.74 -7.27
CA GLN A 99 2.13 0.24 -7.32
C GLN A 99 3.18 0.01 -6.23
N ILE A 100 2.73 -0.28 -5.01
CA ILE A 100 3.63 -0.62 -3.89
C ILE A 100 4.36 -1.93 -4.17
N ALA A 101 3.64 -2.96 -4.61
CA ALA A 101 4.22 -4.26 -4.95
C ALA A 101 5.28 -4.16 -6.04
N THR A 102 5.05 -3.36 -7.10
CA THR A 102 6.01 -3.10 -8.16
C THR A 102 7.25 -2.39 -7.61
N LYS A 103 7.08 -1.33 -6.82
CA LYS A 103 8.21 -0.54 -6.29
C LYS A 103 9.11 -1.34 -5.35
N TYR A 104 8.53 -2.19 -4.51
CA TYR A 104 9.27 -2.96 -3.50
C TYR A 104 9.41 -4.45 -3.87
N SER A 105 9.22 -4.79 -5.14
CA SER A 105 9.19 -6.18 -5.64
C SER A 105 10.42 -6.98 -5.24
N ASP A 106 11.62 -6.40 -5.37
CA ASP A 106 12.89 -7.07 -5.08
C ASP A 106 13.04 -7.41 -3.58
N ILE A 107 12.46 -6.58 -2.71
CA ILE A 107 12.56 -6.72 -1.25
C ILE A 107 11.46 -7.64 -0.71
N LEU A 108 10.23 -7.50 -1.23
CA LEU A 108 9.09 -8.31 -0.80
C LEU A 108 9.12 -9.72 -1.41
N GLY A 109 9.75 -9.87 -2.57
CA GLY A 109 9.86 -11.12 -3.31
C GLY A 109 8.68 -11.30 -4.28
N PRO A 110 8.94 -11.41 -5.60
CA PRO A 110 7.88 -11.47 -6.60
C PRO A 110 6.97 -12.68 -6.45
N VAL A 111 7.51 -13.85 -6.11
CA VAL A 111 6.72 -15.08 -5.89
C VAL A 111 5.70 -14.89 -4.76
N LYS A 112 6.11 -14.28 -3.62
CA LYS A 112 5.21 -14.01 -2.49
C LYS A 112 4.12 -13.01 -2.85
N LEU A 113 4.44 -12.01 -3.67
CA LEU A 113 3.48 -11.02 -4.16
C LEU A 113 2.46 -11.65 -5.11
N ILE A 114 2.90 -12.54 -6.00
CA ILE A 114 2.02 -13.33 -6.88
C ILE A 114 1.07 -14.19 -6.04
N GLU A 115 1.59 -14.98 -5.11
CA GLU A 115 0.78 -15.83 -4.22
C GLU A 115 -0.26 -15.01 -3.44
N MET A 116 0.14 -13.85 -2.93
CA MET A 116 -0.77 -12.94 -2.24
C MET A 116 -1.91 -12.48 -3.18
N LEU A 117 -1.60 -11.96 -4.36
CA LEU A 117 -2.62 -11.48 -5.32
C LEU A 117 -3.53 -12.63 -5.80
N GLU A 118 -2.98 -13.83 -5.99
CA GLU A 118 -3.75 -15.02 -6.35
C GLU A 118 -4.71 -15.46 -5.24
N SER A 119 -4.31 -15.33 -3.96
CA SER A 119 -5.17 -15.67 -2.82
C SER A 119 -6.46 -14.83 -2.76
N TYR A 120 -6.42 -13.60 -3.28
CA TYR A 120 -7.57 -12.70 -3.42
C TYR A 120 -8.31 -12.86 -4.77
N LYS A 121 -7.92 -13.84 -5.59
CA LYS A 121 -8.50 -14.15 -6.91
C LYS A 121 -8.45 -12.96 -7.89
N THR A 122 -7.45 -12.09 -7.77
CA THR A 122 -7.29 -10.92 -8.64
C THR A 122 -6.37 -11.23 -9.82
N PHE A 123 -6.88 -11.86 -10.88
CA PHE A 123 -6.09 -12.14 -12.09
C PHE A 123 -5.61 -10.87 -12.78
N GLU A 124 -6.44 -9.83 -12.78
CA GLU A 124 -6.09 -8.49 -13.24
C GLU A 124 -4.94 -7.88 -12.43
N GLY A 125 -4.96 -8.07 -11.10
CA GLY A 125 -3.89 -7.63 -10.22
C GLY A 125 -2.56 -8.31 -10.52
N VAL A 126 -2.58 -9.64 -10.66
CA VAL A 126 -1.40 -10.43 -11.05
C VAL A 126 -0.89 -9.99 -12.43
N TYR A 127 -1.79 -9.80 -13.40
CA TYR A 127 -1.42 -9.36 -14.74
C TYR A 127 -0.74 -7.99 -14.73
N TYR A 128 -1.32 -6.98 -14.09
CA TYR A 128 -0.72 -5.63 -14.07
C TYR A 128 0.59 -5.58 -13.27
N TYR A 129 0.67 -6.27 -12.14
CA TYR A 129 1.90 -6.37 -11.38
C TYR A 129 3.00 -7.05 -12.20
N LEU A 130 2.73 -8.24 -12.75
CA LEU A 130 3.72 -8.97 -13.52
C LEU A 130 4.09 -8.26 -14.82
N GLY A 131 3.15 -7.57 -15.48
CA GLY A 131 3.46 -6.77 -16.68
C GLY A 131 4.46 -5.63 -16.39
N SER A 132 4.51 -5.13 -15.15
CA SER A 132 5.49 -4.12 -14.75
C SER A 132 6.89 -4.67 -14.48
N ILE A 133 7.03 -5.98 -14.21
CA ILE A 133 8.31 -6.61 -13.83
C ILE A 133 8.78 -7.70 -14.79
N ALA A 134 7.95 -8.22 -15.68
CA ALA A 134 8.25 -9.37 -16.53
C ALA A 134 9.48 -9.12 -17.41
N ASN A 135 9.60 -7.92 -18.00
CA ASN A 135 10.76 -7.55 -18.81
C ASN A 135 12.08 -7.41 -18.01
N LEU A 136 11.99 -7.28 -16.69
CA LEU A 136 13.13 -7.16 -15.79
C LEU A 136 13.49 -8.51 -15.14
N SER A 137 12.58 -9.48 -15.18
CA SER A 137 12.75 -10.79 -14.56
C SER A 137 13.27 -11.82 -15.55
N THR A 138 14.20 -12.65 -15.10
CA THR A 138 14.64 -13.85 -15.83
C THR A 138 14.03 -15.14 -15.27
N ASP A 139 13.18 -15.03 -14.24
CA ASP A 139 12.55 -16.17 -13.59
C ASP A 139 11.45 -16.78 -14.49
N PRO A 140 11.59 -18.05 -14.92
CA PRO A 140 10.59 -18.72 -15.74
C PRO A 140 9.19 -18.77 -15.09
N GLU A 141 9.12 -18.81 -13.76
CA GLU A 141 7.84 -18.83 -13.04
C GLU A 141 7.09 -17.50 -13.19
N VAL A 142 7.81 -16.37 -13.14
CA VAL A 142 7.23 -15.03 -13.36
C VAL A 142 6.64 -14.92 -14.76
N HIS A 143 7.37 -15.36 -15.78
CA HIS A 143 6.90 -15.36 -17.17
C HIS A 143 5.70 -16.28 -17.37
N PHE A 144 5.75 -17.50 -16.81
CA PHE A 144 4.64 -18.44 -16.89
C PHE A 144 3.37 -17.89 -16.23
N LYS A 145 3.49 -17.32 -15.02
CA LYS A 145 2.38 -16.69 -14.30
C LYS A 145 1.83 -15.48 -15.04
N TYR A 146 2.68 -14.69 -15.69
CA TYR A 146 2.25 -13.56 -16.50
C TYR A 146 1.40 -14.01 -17.69
N ILE A 147 1.87 -14.99 -18.46
CA ILE A 147 1.12 -15.57 -19.59
C ILE A 147 -0.22 -16.14 -19.11
N GLN A 148 -0.22 -16.88 -17.99
CA GLN A 148 -1.44 -17.41 -17.39
C GLN A 148 -2.43 -16.29 -17.02
N ALA A 149 -1.96 -15.21 -16.40
CA ALA A 149 -2.80 -14.08 -16.03
C ALA A 149 -3.33 -13.33 -17.26
N ALA A 150 -2.49 -13.05 -18.25
CA ALA A 150 -2.87 -12.40 -19.51
C ALA A 150 -3.94 -13.20 -20.28
N THR A 151 -3.80 -14.52 -20.31
CA THR A 151 -4.80 -15.42 -20.92
C THR A 151 -6.15 -15.34 -20.19
N ARG A 152 -6.13 -15.31 -18.85
CA ARG A 152 -7.34 -15.22 -18.03
C ARG A 152 -8.02 -13.86 -18.07
N THR A 153 -7.28 -12.79 -18.33
CA THR A 153 -7.82 -11.42 -18.48
C THR A 153 -8.24 -11.10 -19.92
N GLY A 154 -8.03 -12.03 -20.87
CA GLY A 154 -8.38 -11.85 -22.29
C GLY A 154 -7.39 -10.98 -23.07
N GLN A 155 -6.22 -10.69 -22.51
CA GLN A 155 -5.16 -9.86 -23.11
C GLN A 155 -4.25 -10.69 -24.03
N ILE A 156 -4.84 -11.37 -25.02
CA ILE A 156 -4.15 -12.38 -25.87
C ILE A 156 -2.97 -11.77 -26.66
N ARG A 157 -3.09 -10.50 -27.07
CA ARG A 157 -2.03 -9.78 -27.81
C ARG A 157 -0.72 -9.65 -27.04
N GLU A 158 -0.79 -9.69 -25.72
CA GLU A 158 0.40 -9.56 -24.86
C GLU A 158 1.12 -10.88 -24.69
N VAL A 159 0.40 -12.00 -24.77
CA VAL A 159 0.97 -13.35 -24.76
C VAL A 159 1.84 -13.59 -25.98
N GLU A 160 1.42 -13.10 -27.14
CA GLU A 160 2.15 -13.24 -28.42
C GLU A 160 3.49 -12.48 -28.45
N ARG A 161 3.72 -11.54 -27.51
CA ARG A 161 4.97 -10.77 -27.45
C ARG A 161 6.07 -11.45 -26.64
N ILE A 162 5.73 -12.44 -25.83
CA ILE A 162 6.65 -13.07 -24.86
C ILE A 162 7.02 -14.51 -25.26
N CYS A 163 6.14 -15.20 -26.00
CA CYS A 163 6.43 -16.48 -26.62
C CYS A 163 7.34 -16.32 -27.86
#